data_AF-A0A7C0VIV7-F1
#
_entry.id   AF-A0A7C0VIV7-F1
#
_cell.length_a   1.000
_cell.length_b   1.000
_cell.length_c   1.000
_cell.angle_alpha   90.00
_cell.angle_beta   90.00
_cell.angle_gamma   90.00
#
_symmetry.space_group_name_H-M   'P 1'
#
loop_
_entity.id
_entity.type
_entity.pdbx_description
1 polymer ?
#
loop_
_entity_poly.entity_id
_entity_poly.type
_entity_poly.pdbx_seq_one_letter_code
_entity_poly.pdbx_strand_id
1 'polypeptide(L)'
;MKLDFSFFKYLPIWLKTSLVLLVLVGSTVGFFYIARISNTDETLCQSCHPVIYRQWHESKFHPQKVTCYECHSQHRGPFPESDDSMINHYRSLIIPEKFKADKQRLNENCLQCHGDIPQLKEVKETKIVKISHKKHFKADKVKIDNCLVCHFSITHDKFSVETNRPRMHGCFAGECHKADRKDDKCELCHFVKLVETEKTLEKTSAR
;
A
#
# COMPACT_ATOMS: atom_id res chain seq x y z
N MET A 1 16.70 -37.32 27.21
CA MET A 1 15.29 -37.72 27.44
C MET A 1 14.94 -38.76 26.37
N LYS A 2 14.65 -40.02 26.72
CA LYS A 2 14.23 -41.04 25.75
C LYS A 2 12.71 -40.98 25.65
N LEU A 3 12.17 -40.67 24.47
CA LEU A 3 10.74 -40.75 24.21
C LEU A 3 10.39 -42.24 24.08
N ASP A 4 9.60 -42.77 25.01
CA ASP A 4 9.08 -44.13 24.94
C ASP A 4 7.75 -44.14 24.16
N PHE A 5 7.76 -44.77 22.99
CA PHE A 5 6.59 -44.93 22.12
C PHE A 5 5.91 -46.31 22.30
N SER A 6 6.25 -47.06 23.34
CA SER A 6 5.68 -48.38 23.64
C SER A 6 4.14 -48.39 23.70
N PHE A 7 3.53 -47.29 24.13
CA PHE A 7 2.07 -47.09 24.15
C PHE A 7 1.43 -47.22 22.75
N PHE A 8 2.17 -46.91 21.68
CA PHE A 8 1.68 -46.96 20.31
C PHE A 8 1.35 -48.39 19.89
N LYS A 9 2.00 -49.40 20.48
CA LYS A 9 1.78 -50.82 20.15
C LYS A 9 0.34 -51.26 20.46
N TYR A 10 -0.23 -50.76 21.56
CA TYR A 10 -1.53 -51.17 22.10
C TYR A 10 -2.73 -50.38 21.55
N LEU A 11 -2.49 -49.36 20.73
CA LEU A 11 -3.57 -48.57 20.13
C LEU A 11 -4.30 -49.34 19.01
N PRO A 12 -5.63 -49.18 18.89
CA PRO A 12 -6.37 -49.71 17.75
C PRO A 12 -5.93 -49.01 16.45
N ILE A 13 -6.06 -49.70 15.31
CA ILE A 13 -5.52 -49.26 14.01
C ILE A 13 -6.05 -47.86 13.64
N TRP A 14 -7.33 -47.59 13.85
CA TRP A 14 -7.94 -46.28 13.54
C TRP A 14 -7.31 -45.12 14.34
N LEU A 15 -6.85 -45.38 15.58
CA LEU A 15 -6.23 -44.36 16.42
C LEU A 15 -4.77 -44.13 16.03
N LYS A 16 -4.06 -45.20 15.63
CA LYS A 16 -2.72 -45.11 15.02
C LYS A 16 -2.74 -44.28 13.75
N THR A 17 -3.67 -44.59 12.84
CA THR A 17 -3.81 -43.86 11.57
C THR A 17 -4.20 -42.40 11.82
N SER A 18 -5.11 -42.14 12.75
CA SER A 18 -5.49 -40.77 13.12
C SER A 18 -4.31 -39.97 13.70
N LEU A 19 -3.50 -40.59 14.56
CA LEU A 19 -2.34 -39.92 15.17
C LEU A 19 -1.27 -39.62 14.12
N VAL A 20 -1.00 -40.54 13.19
CA VAL A 20 -0.08 -40.32 12.07
C VAL A 20 -0.58 -39.18 11.18
N LEU A 21 -1.87 -39.17 10.82
CA LEU A 21 -2.45 -38.08 10.02
C LEU A 21 -2.37 -36.73 10.74
N LEU A 22 -2.64 -36.70 12.04
CA LEU A 22 -2.53 -35.48 12.84
C LEU A 22 -1.10 -34.94 12.85
N VAL A 23 -0.10 -35.80 13.04
CA VAL A 23 1.31 -35.39 12.99
C VAL A 23 1.67 -34.86 11.62
N LEU A 24 1.29 -35.55 10.54
CA LEU A 24 1.57 -35.09 9.17
C LEU A 24 0.94 -33.73 8.88
N VAL A 25 -0.36 -33.57 9.15
CA VAL A 25 -1.09 -32.31 8.95
C VAL A 25 -0.49 -31.22 9.82
N GLY A 26 -0.22 -31.50 11.10
CA GLY A 26 0.38 -30.56 12.03
C GLY A 26 1.77 -30.10 11.58
N SER A 27 2.62 -31.01 11.10
CA SER A 27 3.93 -30.68 10.55
C SER A 27 3.82 -29.83 9.28
N THR A 28 2.91 -30.14 8.37
CA THR A 28 2.69 -29.35 7.16
C THR A 28 2.19 -27.94 7.49
N VAL A 29 1.15 -27.82 8.31
CA VAL A 29 0.61 -26.52 8.74
C VAL A 29 1.67 -25.71 9.48
N GLY A 30 2.42 -26.35 10.38
CA GLY A 30 3.52 -25.72 11.10
C GLY A 30 4.60 -25.17 10.17
N PHE A 31 5.01 -25.95 9.16
CA PHE A 31 5.97 -25.50 8.15
C PHE A 31 5.47 -24.27 7.39
N PHE A 32 4.24 -24.30 6.88
CA PHE A 32 3.66 -23.18 6.13
C PHE A 32 3.48 -21.93 7.00
N TYR A 33 3.08 -22.10 8.26
CA TYR A 33 2.94 -20.99 9.21
C TYR A 33 4.27 -20.31 9.49
N ILE A 34 5.32 -21.09 9.79
CA ILE A 34 6.67 -20.56 10.04
C ILE A 34 7.18 -19.85 8.78
N ALA A 35 7.08 -20.50 7.61
CA ALA A 35 7.53 -19.91 6.35
C ALA A 35 6.78 -18.61 6.01
N ARG A 36 5.48 -18.54 6.27
CA ARG A 36 4.70 -17.31 6.09
C ARG A 36 5.21 -16.22 7.02
N ILE A 37 5.33 -16.48 8.31
CA ILE A 37 5.80 -15.48 9.28
C ILE A 37 7.17 -14.96 8.88
N SER A 38 8.12 -15.84 8.54
CA SER A 38 9.45 -15.41 8.10
C SER A 38 9.42 -14.49 6.87
N ASN A 39 8.44 -14.66 5.97
CA ASN A 39 8.31 -13.83 4.78
C ASN A 39 7.47 -12.56 4.98
N THR A 40 6.65 -12.50 6.03
CA THR A 40 5.77 -11.35 6.32
C THR A 40 6.23 -10.52 7.51
N ASP A 41 7.22 -10.98 8.26
CA ASP A 41 7.76 -10.29 9.43
C ASP A 41 8.51 -9.02 9.00
N GLU A 42 8.02 -7.89 9.47
CA GLU A 42 8.60 -6.59 9.19
C GLU A 42 9.98 -6.42 9.83
N THR A 43 10.29 -7.14 10.90
CA THR A 43 11.62 -7.07 11.54
C THR A 43 12.71 -7.60 10.60
N LEU A 44 12.39 -8.57 9.73
CA LEU A 44 13.31 -9.03 8.70
C LEU A 44 13.56 -7.92 7.68
N CYS A 45 12.50 -7.23 7.24
CA CYS A 45 12.62 -6.07 6.36
C CYS A 45 13.44 -4.95 7.02
N GLN A 46 13.18 -4.67 8.30
CA GLN A 46 13.89 -3.66 9.11
C GLN A 46 15.39 -3.96 9.22
N SER A 47 15.78 -5.24 9.32
CA SER A 47 17.19 -5.62 9.44
C SER A 47 18.03 -5.15 8.26
N CYS A 48 17.44 -5.14 7.05
CA CYS A 48 18.09 -4.64 5.83
C CYS A 48 17.71 -3.18 5.50
N HIS A 49 16.52 -2.73 5.90
CA HIS A 49 15.97 -1.40 5.61
C HIS A 49 15.62 -0.57 6.85
N PRO A 50 16.58 -0.32 7.77
CA PRO A 50 16.29 0.31 9.06
C PRO A 50 15.88 1.79 8.94
N VAL A 51 16.30 2.49 7.89
CA VAL A 51 15.90 3.88 7.63
C VAL A 51 14.48 3.96 7.10
N ILE A 52 14.12 3.09 6.15
CA ILE A 52 12.79 3.06 5.54
C ILE A 52 11.75 2.59 6.54
N TYR A 53 12.08 1.57 7.35
CA TYR A 53 11.20 1.10 8.41
C TYR A 53 10.83 2.20 9.40
N ARG A 54 11.76 3.10 9.74
CA ARG A 54 11.46 4.26 10.58
C ARG A 54 10.55 5.30 9.92
N GLN A 55 10.48 5.32 8.59
CA GLN A 55 9.56 6.17 7.82
C GLN A 55 8.18 5.51 7.67
N TRP A 56 8.04 4.24 8.06
CA TRP A 56 6.78 3.54 8.07
C TRP A 56 6.02 3.90 9.35
N HIS A 57 5.04 4.79 9.20
CA HIS A 57 4.18 5.24 10.29
C HIS A 57 2.73 4.86 10.04
N GLU A 58 1.98 4.74 11.14
CA GLU A 58 0.53 4.54 11.07
C GLU A 58 -0.10 5.74 10.36
N SER A 59 -0.75 5.47 9.22
CA SER A 59 -1.47 6.49 8.47
C SER A 59 -2.86 6.67 9.07
N LYS A 60 -3.29 7.92 9.28
CA LYS A 60 -4.69 8.22 9.64
C LYS A 60 -5.72 7.68 8.63
N PHE A 61 -5.28 7.40 7.40
CA PHE A 61 -6.12 6.88 6.30
C PHE A 61 -6.03 5.37 6.14
N HIS A 62 -5.07 4.71 6.79
CA HIS A 62 -4.97 3.26 6.88
C HIS A 62 -5.05 2.87 8.36
N PRO A 63 -6.26 2.78 8.94
CA PRO A 63 -6.43 2.46 10.36
C PRO A 63 -5.96 1.05 10.71
N GLN A 64 -5.82 0.17 9.71
CA GLN A 64 -5.12 -1.10 9.82
C GLN A 64 -3.70 -0.92 9.32
N LYS A 65 -2.73 -1.48 10.06
CA LYS A 65 -1.32 -1.44 9.70
C LYS A 65 -1.10 -2.17 8.38
N VAL A 66 -0.91 -1.40 7.30
CA VAL A 66 -0.32 -1.93 6.07
C VAL A 66 1.11 -2.32 6.39
N THR A 67 1.62 -3.37 5.78
CA THR A 67 2.93 -3.95 6.00
C THR A 67 3.79 -3.85 4.74
N CYS A 68 5.11 -4.04 4.89
CA CYS A 68 6.03 -3.99 3.74
C CYS A 68 5.69 -5.03 2.67
N TYR A 69 5.29 -6.25 3.06
CA TYR A 69 5.05 -7.33 2.11
C TYR A 69 3.78 -7.09 1.29
N GLU A 70 2.77 -6.41 1.81
CA GLU A 70 1.53 -6.10 1.07
C GLU A 70 1.81 -5.15 -0.10
N CYS A 71 2.80 -4.28 0.03
CA CYS A 71 3.23 -3.40 -1.07
C CYS A 71 4.29 -4.04 -1.96
N HIS A 72 5.20 -4.86 -1.41
CA HIS A 72 6.37 -5.33 -2.15
C HIS A 72 6.25 -6.75 -2.72
N SER A 73 5.42 -7.63 -2.17
CA SER A 73 5.24 -9.02 -2.66
C SER A 73 4.34 -9.08 -3.89
N GLN A 74 4.44 -10.16 -4.67
CA GLN A 74 3.53 -10.35 -5.80
C GLN A 74 2.17 -10.78 -5.28
N HIS A 75 1.14 -9.97 -5.49
CA HIS A 75 -0.23 -10.41 -5.26
C HIS A 75 -0.66 -11.37 -6.36
N ARG A 76 -1.42 -12.41 -5.99
CA ARG A 76 -2.02 -13.34 -6.94
C ARG A 76 -3.53 -13.35 -6.73
N GLY A 77 -4.27 -13.45 -7.83
CA GLY A 77 -5.72 -13.61 -7.79
C GLY A 77 -6.13 -14.97 -7.20
N PRO A 78 -7.44 -15.23 -7.11
CA PRO A 78 -7.96 -16.49 -6.56
C PRO A 78 -7.71 -17.72 -7.46
N PHE A 79 -7.29 -17.51 -8.71
CA PHE A 79 -7.06 -18.56 -9.70
C PHE A 79 -5.70 -18.40 -10.39
N PRO A 80 -5.04 -19.51 -10.78
CA PRO A 80 -3.79 -19.48 -11.51
C PRO A 80 -3.95 -18.88 -12.91
N GLU A 81 -2.94 -18.13 -13.33
CA GLU A 81 -2.78 -17.71 -14.72
C GLU A 81 -2.35 -18.90 -15.58
N SER A 82 -2.54 -18.83 -16.89
CA SER A 82 -2.41 -19.99 -17.80
C SER A 82 -1.01 -20.64 -17.83
N ASP A 83 0.03 -19.91 -17.42
CA ASP A 83 1.42 -20.34 -17.36
C ASP A 83 1.89 -20.72 -15.95
N ASP A 84 1.01 -20.65 -14.94
CA ASP A 84 1.33 -20.86 -13.53
C ASP A 84 0.93 -22.26 -13.06
N SER A 85 1.83 -22.94 -12.36
CA SER A 85 1.51 -24.23 -11.74
C SER A 85 0.53 -24.03 -10.58
N MET A 86 -0.54 -24.82 -10.54
CA MET A 86 -1.53 -24.83 -9.45
C MET A 86 -0.85 -24.91 -8.06
N ILE A 87 0.16 -25.77 -7.91
CA ILE A 87 0.87 -25.93 -6.64
C ILE A 87 1.59 -24.62 -6.27
N ASN A 88 2.27 -24.01 -7.23
CA ASN A 88 2.99 -22.75 -7.00
C ASN A 88 2.01 -21.62 -6.68
N HIS A 89 0.90 -21.53 -7.42
CA HIS A 89 -0.15 -20.55 -7.19
C HIS A 89 -0.65 -20.54 -5.74
N TYR A 90 -1.18 -21.67 -5.27
CA TYR A 90 -1.73 -21.77 -3.92
C TYR A 90 -0.65 -21.64 -2.84
N ARG A 91 0.57 -22.13 -3.10
CA ARG A 91 1.72 -21.91 -2.21
C ARG A 91 2.00 -20.42 -2.04
N SER A 92 1.99 -19.64 -3.13
CA SER A 92 2.29 -18.20 -3.11
C SER A 92 1.19 -17.37 -2.43
N LEU A 93 -0.05 -17.83 -2.42
CA LEU A 93 -1.13 -17.21 -1.62
C LEU A 93 -0.85 -17.32 -0.11
N ILE A 94 -0.23 -18.42 0.32
CA ILE A 94 0.11 -18.66 1.72
C ILE A 94 1.46 -18.04 2.09
N ILE A 95 2.47 -18.15 1.22
CA ILE A 95 3.83 -17.66 1.44
C ILE A 95 4.13 -16.60 0.38
N PRO A 96 4.09 -15.31 0.75
CA PRO A 96 4.39 -14.23 -0.19
C PRO A 96 5.79 -14.39 -0.79
N GLU A 97 5.91 -14.09 -2.08
CA GLU A 97 7.14 -14.29 -2.84
C GLU A 97 7.39 -13.16 -3.84
N LYS A 98 8.54 -13.26 -4.53
CA LYS A 98 8.92 -12.39 -5.65
C LYS A 98 8.88 -10.91 -5.29
N PHE A 99 9.42 -10.54 -4.13
CA PHE A 99 9.46 -9.17 -3.64
C PHE A 99 10.14 -8.22 -4.64
N LYS A 100 9.48 -7.11 -4.94
CA LYS A 100 10.01 -6.05 -5.81
C LYS A 100 9.59 -4.67 -5.31
N ALA A 101 10.39 -3.66 -5.63
CA ALA A 101 10.14 -2.25 -5.30
C ALA A 101 9.99 -1.38 -6.55
N ASP A 102 9.77 -2.00 -7.72
CA ASP A 102 9.52 -1.26 -8.94
C ASP A 102 8.12 -0.62 -8.94
N LYS A 103 7.97 0.40 -9.79
CA LYS A 103 6.75 1.20 -9.85
C LYS A 103 5.52 0.38 -10.26
N GLN A 104 5.69 -0.62 -11.12
CA GLN A 104 4.59 -1.44 -11.59
C GLN A 104 4.04 -2.30 -10.45
N ARG A 105 4.93 -3.02 -9.75
CA ARG A 105 4.56 -3.86 -8.59
C ARG A 105 3.79 -3.05 -7.54
N LEU A 106 4.35 -1.91 -7.16
CA LEU A 106 3.76 -1.06 -6.14
C LEU A 106 2.39 -0.53 -6.58
N ASN A 107 2.24 -0.13 -7.84
CA ASN A 107 0.97 0.35 -8.39
C ASN A 107 -0.11 -0.74 -8.43
N GLU A 108 0.24 -1.95 -8.89
CA GLU A 108 -0.67 -3.10 -8.87
C GLU A 108 -1.18 -3.36 -7.45
N ASN A 109 -0.28 -3.33 -6.46
CA ASN A 109 -0.64 -3.54 -5.06
C ASN A 109 -1.43 -2.38 -4.45
N CYS A 110 -1.22 -1.13 -4.88
CA CYS A 110 -2.12 -0.03 -4.52
C CYS A 110 -3.55 -0.35 -4.97
N LEU A 111 -3.73 -0.78 -6.21
CA LEU A 111 -5.04 -1.04 -6.82
C LEU A 111 -5.75 -2.28 -6.26
N GLN A 112 -5.04 -3.18 -5.56
CA GLN A 112 -5.68 -4.29 -4.85
C GLN A 112 -6.65 -3.79 -3.77
N CYS A 113 -6.24 -2.80 -2.99
CA CYS A 113 -7.07 -2.21 -1.94
C CYS A 113 -7.83 -0.96 -2.42
N HIS A 114 -7.32 -0.28 -3.46
CA HIS A 114 -7.81 1.02 -3.95
C HIS A 114 -8.32 0.95 -5.40
N GLY A 115 -8.97 -0.16 -5.78
CA GLY A 115 -9.37 -0.40 -7.17
C GLY A 115 -10.43 0.57 -7.72
N ASP A 116 -11.18 1.24 -6.83
CA ASP A 116 -12.21 2.23 -7.16
C ASP A 116 -11.66 3.65 -7.28
N ILE A 117 -10.54 3.96 -6.61
CA ILE A 117 -9.91 5.29 -6.61
C ILE A 117 -9.72 5.88 -8.01
N PRO A 118 -9.21 5.14 -9.03
CA PRO A 118 -9.09 5.64 -10.40
C PRO A 118 -10.37 6.24 -10.99
N GLN A 119 -11.54 5.77 -10.55
CA GLN A 119 -12.84 6.21 -11.08
C GLN A 119 -13.42 7.41 -10.33
N LEU A 120 -12.82 7.79 -9.21
CA LEU A 120 -13.34 8.87 -8.37
C LEU A 120 -13.22 10.25 -9.06
N LYS A 121 -14.32 10.98 -9.02
CA LYS A 121 -14.42 12.38 -9.42
C LYS A 121 -13.98 13.29 -8.27
N GLU A 122 -13.95 14.60 -8.55
CA GLU A 122 -13.60 15.63 -7.58
C GLU A 122 -14.53 15.55 -6.36
N VAL A 123 -13.95 15.53 -5.16
CA VAL A 123 -14.72 15.57 -3.90
C VAL A 123 -14.97 17.04 -3.56
N LYS A 124 -16.21 17.51 -3.76
CA LYS A 124 -16.58 18.94 -3.67
C LYS A 124 -16.65 19.48 -2.24
N GLU A 125 -16.92 18.64 -1.25
CA GLU A 125 -17.38 19.11 0.07
C GLU A 125 -16.31 19.06 1.17
N THR A 126 -15.13 18.49 0.91
CA THR A 126 -14.10 18.26 1.95
C THR A 126 -12.72 18.80 1.62
N LYS A 127 -12.52 19.43 0.45
CA LYS A 127 -11.18 19.80 -0.02
C LYS A 127 -11.15 21.18 -0.65
N ILE A 128 -10.07 21.91 -0.36
CA ILE A 128 -9.74 23.24 -0.92
C ILE A 128 -9.31 23.11 -2.39
N VAL A 129 -8.87 21.91 -2.82
CA VAL A 129 -8.29 21.61 -4.14
C VAL A 129 -9.14 20.62 -4.93
N LYS A 130 -9.37 20.91 -6.20
CA LYS A 130 -10.04 20.12 -7.25
C LYS A 130 -9.05 19.13 -7.87
N ILE A 131 -9.11 17.87 -7.44
CA ILE A 131 -8.36 16.78 -8.09
C ILE A 131 -9.32 15.63 -8.40
N SER A 132 -9.39 15.24 -9.67
CA SER A 132 -10.12 14.06 -10.13
C SER A 132 -9.15 12.98 -10.56
N HIS A 133 -9.15 11.84 -9.90
CA HIS A 133 -8.39 10.68 -10.37
C HIS A 133 -8.85 10.26 -11.77
N LYS A 134 -10.17 10.28 -12.03
CA LYS A 134 -10.73 10.00 -13.37
C LYS A 134 -10.17 10.87 -14.50
N LYS A 135 -9.79 12.13 -14.24
CA LYS A 135 -9.20 13.03 -15.25
C LYS A 135 -7.69 12.88 -15.40
N HIS A 136 -7.01 12.27 -14.42
CA HIS A 136 -5.55 12.17 -14.40
C HIS A 136 -5.06 10.76 -14.71
N PHE A 137 -5.68 9.73 -14.12
CA PHE A 137 -5.26 8.35 -14.23
C PHE A 137 -5.71 7.75 -15.56
N LYS A 138 -4.74 7.37 -16.41
CA LYS A 138 -4.91 6.78 -17.74
C LYS A 138 -5.86 7.57 -18.65
N ALA A 139 -5.89 8.89 -18.51
CA ALA A 139 -6.70 9.77 -19.35
C ALA A 139 -5.95 10.15 -20.64
N ASP A 140 -6.66 10.27 -21.76
CA ASP A 140 -6.05 10.52 -23.08
C ASP A 140 -5.15 11.76 -23.13
N LYS A 141 -5.48 12.78 -22.33
CA LYS A 141 -4.76 14.06 -22.27
C LYS A 141 -3.63 14.09 -21.25
N VAL A 142 -3.54 13.09 -20.37
CA VAL A 142 -2.60 13.07 -19.24
C VAL A 142 -1.99 11.67 -19.12
N LYS A 143 -0.69 11.56 -19.42
CA LYS A 143 0.06 10.29 -19.41
C LYS A 143 0.46 9.85 -17.99
N ILE A 144 -0.49 9.84 -17.05
CA ILE A 144 -0.28 9.27 -15.71
C ILE A 144 -0.89 7.88 -15.71
N ASP A 145 -0.07 6.86 -15.80
CA ASP A 145 -0.48 5.44 -15.82
C ASP A 145 -0.35 4.75 -14.45
N ASN A 146 0.21 5.46 -13.47
CA ASN A 146 0.62 4.91 -12.19
C ASN A 146 0.36 5.88 -11.02
N CYS A 147 -0.22 5.37 -9.93
CA CYS A 147 -0.49 6.10 -8.70
C CYS A 147 0.75 6.80 -8.13
N LEU A 148 1.91 6.16 -8.23
CA LEU A 148 3.18 6.64 -7.68
C LEU A 148 3.73 7.86 -8.43
N VAL A 149 3.21 8.24 -9.59
CA VAL A 149 3.62 9.49 -10.25
C VAL A 149 3.35 10.69 -9.32
N CYS A 150 2.24 10.67 -8.60
CA CYS A 150 1.93 11.69 -7.59
C CYS A 150 2.12 11.18 -6.15
N HIS A 151 1.94 9.87 -5.92
CA HIS A 151 1.93 9.26 -4.59
C HIS A 151 3.29 8.68 -4.16
N PHE A 152 4.39 9.01 -4.84
CA PHE A 152 5.72 8.41 -4.63
C PHE A 152 6.20 8.43 -3.18
N SER A 153 5.87 9.49 -2.43
CA SER A 153 6.33 9.71 -1.06
C SER A 153 5.20 9.60 -0.03
N ILE A 154 4.11 8.88 -0.30
CA ILE A 154 2.96 8.87 0.62
C ILE A 154 3.12 7.86 1.74
N THR A 155 3.68 6.69 1.46
CA THR A 155 3.82 5.63 2.48
C THR A 155 5.17 5.69 3.21
N HIS A 156 6.14 6.44 2.66
CA HIS A 156 7.44 6.73 3.27
C HIS A 156 7.66 8.24 3.26
N ASP A 157 6.66 9.02 3.68
CA ASP A 157 6.70 10.47 3.62
C ASP A 157 7.95 10.99 4.36
N LYS A 158 8.89 11.55 3.60
CA LYS A 158 10.17 12.05 4.12
C LYS A 158 10.09 13.50 4.57
N PHE A 159 8.90 14.13 4.46
CA PHE A 159 8.72 15.52 4.82
C PHE A 159 8.54 15.69 6.34
N SER A 160 8.96 16.84 6.87
CA SER A 160 8.87 17.17 8.30
C SER A 160 7.44 17.27 8.83
N VAL A 161 6.45 17.51 7.96
CA VAL A 161 5.03 17.53 8.29
C VAL A 161 4.33 16.54 7.39
N GLU A 162 4.10 15.32 7.86
CA GLU A 162 3.50 14.25 7.07
C GLU A 162 2.05 14.59 6.72
N THR A 163 1.69 14.46 5.45
CA THR A 163 0.31 14.72 5.01
C THR A 163 -0.31 13.55 4.26
N ASN A 164 0.50 12.55 3.90
CA ASN A 164 0.11 11.40 3.07
C ASN A 164 -0.64 11.84 1.80
N ARG A 165 -0.23 12.98 1.24
CA ARG A 165 -0.86 13.65 0.10
C ARG A 165 0.21 14.21 -0.83
N PRO A 166 -0.02 14.20 -2.16
CA PRO A 166 0.84 14.92 -3.08
C PRO A 166 0.92 16.41 -2.71
N ARG A 167 2.11 16.99 -2.76
CA ARG A 167 2.31 18.43 -2.55
C ARG A 167 1.94 19.19 -3.81
N MET A 168 1.51 20.44 -3.64
CA MET A 168 1.29 21.37 -4.76
C MET A 168 2.52 21.50 -5.67
N HIS A 169 3.73 21.47 -5.11
CA HIS A 169 4.96 21.43 -5.89
C HIS A 169 4.96 20.28 -6.91
N GLY A 170 4.44 19.11 -6.55
CA GLY A 170 4.32 17.95 -7.42
C GLY A 170 3.39 18.16 -8.61
N CYS A 171 2.33 18.97 -8.46
CA CYS A 171 1.45 19.34 -9.59
C CYS A 171 2.23 20.09 -10.67
N PHE A 172 3.19 20.90 -10.24
CA PHE A 172 4.04 21.68 -11.14
C PHE A 172 5.43 21.08 -11.37
N ALA A 173 5.69 19.87 -10.87
CA ALA A 173 6.92 19.15 -11.11
C ALA A 173 6.82 18.46 -12.48
N GLY A 174 7.89 18.52 -13.27
CA GLY A 174 7.89 18.05 -14.65
C GLY A 174 7.11 18.96 -15.61
N GLU A 175 6.41 18.37 -16.58
CA GLU A 175 5.79 19.08 -17.71
C GLU A 175 4.25 19.16 -17.64
N CYS A 176 3.60 18.73 -16.54
CA CYS A 176 2.13 18.57 -16.51
C CYS A 176 1.36 19.90 -16.40
N HIS A 177 1.66 20.74 -15.41
CA HIS A 177 0.96 22.01 -15.15
C HIS A 177 1.89 23.23 -15.07
N LYS A 178 3.04 23.19 -15.75
CA LYS A 178 4.05 24.27 -15.70
C LYS A 178 3.47 25.64 -16.09
N ALA A 179 2.54 25.67 -17.05
CA ALA A 179 1.87 26.88 -17.53
C ALA A 179 0.74 27.40 -16.61
N ASP A 180 0.40 26.67 -15.56
CA ASP A 180 -0.72 26.98 -14.66
C ASP A 180 -0.28 27.59 -13.31
N ARG A 181 1.00 27.94 -13.18
CA ARG A 181 1.57 28.59 -11.97
C ARG A 181 1.16 30.04 -11.77
N LYS A 182 0.43 30.65 -12.71
CA LYS A 182 0.06 32.06 -12.65
C LYS A 182 -1.08 32.30 -11.65
N ASP A 183 -1.06 33.45 -10.97
CA ASP A 183 -2.03 33.79 -9.92
C ASP A 183 -3.48 33.94 -10.43
N ASP A 184 -3.66 34.19 -11.72
CA ASP A 184 -4.97 34.25 -12.38
C ASP A 184 -5.59 32.86 -12.61
N LYS A 185 -4.84 31.78 -12.36
CA LYS A 185 -5.27 30.40 -12.60
C LYS A 185 -5.54 29.59 -11.34
N CYS A 186 -5.49 30.18 -10.16
CA CYS A 186 -5.74 29.49 -8.89
C CYS A 186 -7.09 28.74 -8.87
N GLU A 187 -8.12 29.30 -9.50
CA GLU A 187 -9.48 28.73 -9.53
C GLU A 187 -9.61 27.47 -10.39
N LEU A 188 -8.64 27.20 -11.28
CA LEU A 188 -8.57 25.93 -12.02
C LEU A 188 -8.41 24.76 -11.04
N CYS A 189 -7.58 24.97 -10.02
CA CYS A 189 -7.20 23.94 -9.06
C CYS A 189 -7.92 24.10 -7.72
N HIS A 190 -8.42 25.26 -7.35
CA HIS A 190 -9.02 25.50 -6.02
C HIS A 190 -10.52 25.76 -6.10
N PHE A 191 -11.27 25.28 -5.10
CA PHE A 191 -12.68 25.62 -4.91
C PHE A 191 -12.87 27.02 -4.30
N VAL A 192 -11.84 27.54 -3.62
CA VAL A 192 -11.82 28.85 -2.96
C VAL A 192 -10.47 29.52 -3.20
N LYS A 193 -10.49 30.82 -3.48
CA LYS A 193 -9.27 31.63 -3.60
C LYS A 193 -8.84 32.06 -2.20
N LEU A 194 -7.84 31.40 -1.64
CA LEU A 194 -7.29 31.70 -0.30
C LEU A 194 -6.33 32.90 -0.30
N VAL A 195 -6.17 33.60 -1.42
CA VAL A 195 -5.35 34.81 -1.48
C VAL A 195 -6.16 35.95 -0.88
N GLU A 196 -6.12 36.05 0.45
CA GLU A 196 -6.37 37.32 1.12
C GLU A 196 -5.25 38.25 0.65
N THR A 197 -5.58 39.22 -0.20
CA THR A 197 -4.85 40.49 -0.15
C THR A 197 -4.93 40.94 1.30
N GLU A 198 -3.80 41.01 1.98
CA GLU A 198 -3.65 41.64 3.29
C GLU A 198 -4.37 42.99 3.20
N LYS A 199 -5.62 43.04 3.67
CA LYS A 199 -6.27 44.32 3.93
C LYS A 199 -5.50 44.85 5.11
N THR A 200 -4.56 45.74 4.83
CA THR A 200 -3.98 46.65 5.82
C THR A 200 -5.12 47.06 6.73
N LEU A 201 -5.09 46.58 7.98
CA LEU A 201 -6.03 47.01 8.99
C LEU A 201 -5.80 48.51 9.13
N GLU A 202 -6.62 49.31 8.44
CA GLU A 202 -6.64 50.75 8.63
C GLU A 202 -6.96 50.96 10.09
N LYS A 203 -5.92 51.35 10.82
CA LYS A 203 -5.99 51.75 12.21
C LYS A 203 -7.04 52.85 12.27
N THR A 204 -8.21 52.53 12.79
CA THR A 204 -9.28 53.49 12.96
C THR A 204 -8.74 54.54 13.92
N SER A 205 -8.41 55.70 13.38
CA SER A 205 -8.04 56.87 14.16
C SER A 205 -9.25 57.22 15.02
N ALA A 206 -9.16 56.89 16.31
CA ALA A 206 -10.13 57.33 17.29
C ALA A 206 -10.08 58.86 17.37
N ARG A 207 -11.21 59.50 17.06
CA ARG A 207 -11.51 60.87 17.50
C ARG A 207 -11.99 60.86 18.93
#